data_AF-A0A9W7A815-F1
#
_entry.id   AF-A0A9W7A815-F1
#
_cell.length_a   1.000
_cell.length_b   1.000
_cell.length_c   1.000
_cell.angle_alpha   90.00
_cell.angle_beta   90.00
_cell.angle_gamma   90.00
#
_symmetry.space_group_name_H-M   'P 1'
#
loop_
_entity.id
_entity.type
_entity.pdbx_description
1 polymer ?
#
loop_
_entity_poly.entity_id
_entity_poly.type
_entity_poly.pdbx_seq_one_letter_code
_entity_poly.pdbx_strand_id
1 'polypeptide(L)'
;MFLVSLSVLYSEFWSSQLPDPEHIRRLADGVTVKRGQESKTVHAASGSGCWGKLTSAGLLQMVDLGRTFSEIVSSRGYDPSDVRWVSTDFQRTLESLLGVLAGFYGDGDGDGQPQVEVDATRTSRLIPDPQPRLTEAQAELEGELVRTPDFKSWDSHREADRIRLSDSLSHLLSPSASSVSFGVGEEGSSTVGLQWAKLSEVLKCLETRGLLPPTVGPEDVSLASAHAAARWFKILESPRMKSLLRESALPLLEGWSGGSRGGQVTIVSAHDSTIIMYLAILGCRRPKVWPGYGAYMEIEVGEDGGYEVKLNGEVVGEGGGGFGGEGDDNGLKGEL
;
A
#
# COMPACT_ATOMS: atom_id res chain seq x y z
N MET A 1 4.23 -3.80 2.34
CA MET A 1 5.45 -4.65 2.39
C MET A 1 6.53 -4.02 3.26
N PHE A 2 6.76 -4.55 4.46
CA PHE A 2 7.67 -3.96 5.47
C PHE A 2 8.84 -4.88 5.89
N LEU A 3 9.82 -4.23 6.52
CA LEU A 3 11.12 -4.74 6.91
C LEU A 3 11.08 -5.77 8.03
N VAL A 4 11.33 -7.02 7.68
CA VAL A 4 11.67 -8.05 8.63
C VAL A 4 12.97 -8.68 8.16
N SER A 5 14.07 -8.33 8.81
CA SER A 5 15.32 -9.02 8.57
C SER A 5 15.17 -10.42 9.16
N LEU A 6 15.19 -11.47 8.34
CA LEU A 6 15.27 -12.85 8.79
C LEU A 6 16.74 -13.24 9.03
N SER A 7 16.97 -14.34 9.74
CA SER A 7 18.31 -14.80 10.14
C SER A 7 19.23 -15.00 8.92
N VAL A 8 20.55 -15.02 9.18
CA VAL A 8 21.59 -15.05 8.14
C VAL A 8 21.39 -16.20 7.13
N LEU A 9 20.92 -17.35 7.59
CA LEU A 9 20.61 -18.52 6.74
C LEU A 9 19.52 -18.24 5.71
N TYR A 10 18.59 -17.31 5.99
CA TYR A 10 17.56 -16.90 5.04
C TYR A 10 18.04 -15.78 4.13
N SER A 11 19.02 -14.97 4.53
CA SER A 11 19.44 -13.79 3.75
C SER A 11 19.89 -14.13 2.32
N GLU A 12 20.61 -15.25 2.13
CA GLU A 12 21.01 -15.74 0.80
C GLU A 12 19.80 -16.17 -0.03
N PHE A 13 18.88 -16.94 0.58
CA PHE A 13 17.64 -17.34 -0.07
C PHE A 13 16.88 -16.10 -0.56
N TRP A 14 16.61 -15.12 0.30
CA TRP A 14 15.85 -13.92 -0.09
C TRP A 14 16.60 -13.03 -1.08
N SER A 15 17.92 -12.97 -1.00
CA SER A 15 18.74 -12.25 -2.00
C SER A 15 18.64 -12.91 -3.38
N SER A 16 18.57 -14.25 -3.43
CA SER A 16 18.36 -14.98 -4.70
C SER A 16 16.98 -14.76 -5.32
N GLN A 17 16.01 -14.26 -4.55
CA GLN A 17 14.67 -13.92 -5.05
C GLN A 17 14.61 -12.53 -5.69
N LEU A 18 15.66 -11.72 -5.59
CA LEU A 18 15.69 -10.38 -6.14
C LEU A 18 15.89 -10.42 -7.66
N PRO A 19 15.34 -9.43 -8.39
CA PRO A 19 15.61 -9.29 -9.82
C PRO A 19 17.09 -8.99 -10.06
N ASP A 20 17.60 -9.42 -11.22
CA ASP A 20 18.93 -9.05 -11.69
C ASP A 20 19.05 -7.51 -11.77
N PRO A 21 20.03 -6.90 -11.08
CA PRO A 21 20.25 -5.45 -11.16
C PRO A 21 20.43 -4.92 -12.59
N GLU A 22 20.96 -5.73 -13.51
CA GLU A 22 21.06 -5.34 -14.92
C GLU A 22 19.71 -5.29 -15.63
N HIS A 23 18.80 -6.18 -15.25
CA HIS A 23 17.44 -6.13 -15.75
C HIS A 23 16.71 -4.88 -15.25
N ILE A 24 16.81 -4.56 -13.96
CA ILE A 24 16.23 -3.31 -13.41
C ILE A 24 16.81 -2.07 -14.08
N ARG A 25 18.14 -2.03 -14.33
CA ARG A 25 18.77 -0.93 -15.08
C ARG A 25 18.20 -0.76 -16.47
N ARG A 26 17.92 -1.87 -17.18
CA ARG A 26 17.30 -1.83 -18.51
C ARG A 26 15.86 -1.33 -18.47
N LEU A 27 15.07 -1.76 -17.48
CA LEU A 27 13.69 -1.27 -17.31
C LEU A 27 13.63 0.23 -16.95
N ALA A 28 14.67 0.74 -16.30
CA ALA A 28 14.78 2.16 -15.95
C ALA A 28 15.27 3.05 -17.12
N ASP A 29 15.68 2.47 -18.25
CA ASP A 29 16.15 3.24 -19.40
C ASP A 29 15.00 4.09 -19.97
N GLY A 30 15.26 5.38 -20.21
CA GLY A 30 14.23 6.35 -20.58
C GLY A 30 13.27 6.79 -19.47
N VAL A 31 13.45 6.32 -18.22
CA VAL A 31 12.62 6.74 -17.08
C VAL A 31 13.36 7.78 -16.23
N THR A 32 12.77 8.98 -16.10
CA THR A 32 13.28 10.04 -15.22
C THR A 32 12.40 10.19 -13.98
N VAL A 33 12.98 10.06 -12.78
CA VAL A 33 12.24 10.19 -11.51
C VAL A 33 12.45 11.57 -10.91
N LYS A 34 11.36 12.35 -10.77
CA LYS A 34 11.34 13.61 -10.01
C LYS A 34 11.19 13.31 -8.53
N ARG A 35 12.16 13.78 -7.72
CA ARG A 35 12.18 13.55 -6.26
C ARG A 35 11.99 14.86 -5.51
N GLY A 36 11.17 14.83 -4.45
CA GLY A 36 10.92 15.97 -3.59
C GLY A 36 12.05 16.16 -2.57
N GLN A 37 12.07 17.34 -1.92
CA GLN A 37 12.97 17.59 -0.77
C GLN A 37 12.56 16.84 0.50
N GLU A 38 11.38 16.21 0.52
CA GLU A 38 10.86 15.42 1.65
C GLU A 38 11.78 14.23 2.04
N SER A 39 12.70 13.79 1.16
CA SER A 39 13.44 12.53 1.31
C SER A 39 14.66 12.52 2.24
N LYS A 40 14.92 13.57 3.05
CA LYS A 40 16.12 13.57 3.90
C LYS A 40 16.03 12.66 5.12
N THR A 41 14.84 12.37 5.62
CA THR A 41 14.65 11.39 6.70
C THR A 41 14.52 10.00 6.09
N VAL A 42 15.45 9.09 6.44
CA VAL A 42 15.37 7.68 6.04
C VAL A 42 14.11 7.10 6.66
N HIS A 43 13.06 6.93 5.85
CA HIS A 43 11.83 6.29 6.31
C HIS A 43 12.21 4.87 6.73
N ALA A 44 11.71 4.44 7.88
CA ALA A 44 12.02 3.11 8.43
C ALA A 44 11.63 1.96 7.47
N ALA A 45 10.80 2.23 6.44
CA ALA A 45 10.32 1.27 5.47
C ALA A 45 11.21 1.19 4.21
N SER A 46 12.36 1.86 4.17
CA SER A 46 13.26 1.92 3.00
C SER A 46 13.94 0.59 2.67
N GLY A 47 13.81 -0.42 3.52
CA GLY A 47 14.48 -1.70 3.32
C GLY A 47 15.89 -1.74 3.89
N SER A 48 16.47 -2.93 3.99
CA SER A 48 17.88 -3.16 4.31
C SER A 48 18.30 -4.49 3.70
N GLY A 49 19.41 -4.52 2.95
CA GLY A 49 19.83 -5.72 2.22
C GLY A 49 18.78 -6.18 1.21
N CYS A 50 18.28 -7.41 1.34
CA CYS A 50 17.20 -7.97 0.52
C CYS A 50 15.78 -7.69 1.05
N TRP A 51 15.67 -7.12 2.26
CA TRP A 51 14.40 -6.93 2.94
C TRP A 51 13.68 -5.67 2.47
N GLY A 52 12.38 -5.79 2.21
CA GLY A 52 11.55 -4.67 1.74
C GLY A 52 11.79 -4.29 0.26
N LYS A 53 12.45 -5.17 -0.50
CA LYS A 53 12.69 -5.03 -1.94
C LYS A 53 11.69 -5.85 -2.75
N LEU A 54 11.48 -5.45 -4.01
CA LEU A 54 10.66 -6.22 -4.94
C LEU A 54 11.42 -7.49 -5.34
N THR A 55 10.68 -8.61 -5.43
CA THR A 55 11.24 -9.89 -5.90
C THR A 55 11.03 -10.05 -7.40
N SER A 56 11.76 -10.95 -8.05
CA SER A 56 11.58 -11.28 -9.47
C SER A 56 10.14 -11.69 -9.79
N ALA A 57 9.52 -12.49 -8.93
CA ALA A 57 8.12 -12.86 -9.08
C ALA A 57 7.18 -11.65 -8.95
N GLY A 58 7.45 -10.77 -7.98
CA GLY A 58 6.70 -9.52 -7.83
C GLY A 58 6.85 -8.58 -9.02
N LEU A 59 8.05 -8.49 -9.60
CA LEU A 59 8.29 -7.71 -10.81
C LEU A 59 7.47 -8.24 -12.00
N LEU A 60 7.44 -9.56 -12.20
CA LEU A 60 6.63 -10.18 -13.26
C LEU A 60 5.13 -9.90 -13.05
N GLN A 61 4.63 -9.98 -11.81
CA GLN A 61 3.25 -9.59 -11.49
C GLN A 61 2.96 -8.14 -11.90
N MET A 62 3.93 -7.24 -11.73
CA MET A 62 3.75 -5.83 -12.10
C MET A 62 3.77 -5.64 -13.62
N VAL A 63 4.52 -6.45 -14.36
CA VAL A 63 4.44 -6.51 -15.84
C VAL A 63 3.05 -6.95 -16.29
N ASP A 64 2.48 -7.99 -15.69
CA ASP A 64 1.12 -8.45 -16.03
C ASP A 64 0.07 -7.38 -15.71
N LEU A 65 0.24 -6.69 -14.58
CA LEU A 65 -0.62 -5.57 -14.20
C LEU A 65 -0.49 -4.39 -15.19
N GLY A 66 0.71 -4.12 -15.70
CA GLY A 66 0.95 -3.14 -16.75
C GLY A 66 0.15 -3.40 -18.02
N ARG A 67 0.10 -4.66 -18.47
CA ARG A 67 -0.73 -5.06 -19.61
C ARG A 67 -2.22 -4.82 -19.34
N THR A 68 -2.67 -5.17 -18.13
CA THR A 68 -4.05 -4.93 -17.69
C THR A 68 -4.39 -3.43 -17.75
N PHE A 69 -3.49 -2.56 -17.27
CA PHE A 69 -3.69 -1.11 -17.34
C PHE A 69 -3.68 -0.59 -18.78
N SER A 70 -2.85 -1.14 -19.67
CA SER A 70 -2.85 -0.77 -21.09
C SER A 70 -4.19 -1.07 -21.75
N GLU A 71 -4.78 -2.23 -21.46
CA GLU A 71 -6.12 -2.62 -21.91
C GLU A 71 -7.20 -1.69 -21.34
N ILE A 72 -7.15 -1.36 -20.03
CA ILE A 72 -8.10 -0.45 -19.39
C ILE A 72 -8.03 0.95 -20.04
N VAL A 73 -6.83 1.52 -20.20
CA VAL A 73 -6.62 2.85 -20.80
C VAL A 73 -7.13 2.86 -22.25
N SER A 74 -6.73 1.86 -23.05
CA SER A 74 -7.10 1.76 -24.47
C SER A 74 -8.61 1.54 -24.66
N SER A 75 -9.24 0.67 -23.87
CA SER A 75 -10.68 0.37 -23.95
C SER A 75 -11.57 1.57 -23.64
N ARG A 76 -11.05 2.54 -22.89
CA ARG A 76 -11.72 3.81 -22.56
C ARG A 76 -11.39 4.95 -23.52
N GLY A 77 -10.57 4.68 -24.54
CA GLY A 77 -10.22 5.67 -25.56
C GLY A 77 -9.22 6.73 -25.09
N TYR A 78 -8.48 6.48 -24.00
CA TYR A 78 -7.38 7.34 -23.59
C TYR A 78 -6.12 7.05 -24.40
N ASP A 79 -5.35 8.09 -24.72
CA ASP A 79 -4.04 7.92 -25.34
C ASP A 79 -3.02 7.45 -24.28
N PRO A 80 -2.27 6.36 -24.52
CA PRO A 80 -1.15 5.95 -23.65
C PRO A 80 -0.11 7.05 -23.36
N SER A 81 0.02 8.08 -24.22
CA SER A 81 0.91 9.23 -23.97
C SER A 81 0.38 10.22 -22.94
N ASP A 82 -0.92 10.18 -22.64
CA ASP A 82 -1.58 11.11 -21.71
C ASP A 82 -1.61 10.58 -20.27
N VAL A 83 -1.04 9.39 -20.04
CA VAL A 83 -0.95 8.80 -18.71
C VAL A 83 0.10 9.52 -17.86
N ARG A 84 -0.34 9.99 -16.69
CA ARG A 84 0.55 10.52 -15.66
C ARG A 84 1.03 9.42 -14.74
N TRP A 85 2.34 9.38 -14.50
CA TRP A 85 2.98 8.37 -13.66
C TRP A 85 3.42 8.97 -12.32
N VAL A 86 2.96 8.37 -11.22
CA VAL A 86 3.27 8.79 -9.86
C VAL A 86 3.75 7.58 -9.06
N SER A 87 4.70 7.77 -8.16
CA SER A 87 5.14 6.73 -7.24
C SER A 87 5.43 7.31 -5.86
N THR A 88 5.37 6.50 -4.82
CA THR A 88 6.11 6.81 -3.59
C THR A 88 7.62 6.65 -3.84
N ASP A 89 8.44 7.37 -3.09
CA ASP A 89 9.91 7.32 -3.14
C ASP A 89 10.45 6.15 -2.32
N PHE A 90 10.01 4.94 -2.65
CA PHE A 90 10.61 3.71 -2.15
C PHE A 90 11.14 2.90 -3.33
N GLN A 91 12.29 2.25 -3.14
CA GLN A 91 12.88 1.41 -4.18
C GLN A 91 11.87 0.40 -4.74
N ARG A 92 11.13 -0.31 -3.87
CA ARG A 92 10.15 -1.32 -4.30
C ARG A 92 8.98 -0.75 -5.10
N THR A 93 8.50 0.47 -4.80
CA THR A 93 7.33 1.04 -5.50
C THR A 93 7.76 1.63 -6.84
N LEU A 94 8.97 2.19 -6.91
CA LEU A 94 9.59 2.55 -8.18
C LEU A 94 9.85 1.33 -9.06
N GLU A 95 10.45 0.26 -8.52
CA GLU A 95 10.66 -1.00 -9.25
C GLU A 95 9.34 -1.63 -9.69
N SER A 96 8.30 -1.56 -8.85
CA SER A 96 6.95 -2.01 -9.25
C SER A 96 6.43 -1.19 -10.42
N LEU A 97 6.61 0.12 -10.40
CA LEU A 97 6.20 1.00 -11.49
C LEU A 97 6.99 0.70 -12.78
N LEU A 98 8.29 0.41 -12.69
CA LEU A 98 9.08 -0.02 -13.85
C LEU A 98 8.51 -1.32 -14.47
N GLY A 99 8.10 -2.29 -13.65
CA GLY A 99 7.40 -3.48 -14.12
C GLY A 99 6.08 -3.13 -14.83
N VAL A 100 5.27 -2.25 -14.23
CA VAL A 100 4.02 -1.75 -14.84
C VAL A 100 4.30 -1.07 -16.18
N LEU A 101 5.30 -0.19 -16.27
CA LEU A 101 5.67 0.50 -17.52
C LEU A 101 6.07 -0.48 -18.63
N ALA A 102 6.87 -1.49 -18.29
CA ALA A 102 7.29 -2.53 -19.22
C ALA A 102 6.08 -3.32 -19.76
N GLY A 103 5.13 -3.68 -18.89
CA GLY A 103 3.89 -4.31 -19.30
C GLY A 103 2.97 -3.39 -20.11
N PHE A 104 2.93 -2.12 -19.76
CA PHE A 104 2.00 -1.13 -20.32
C PHE A 104 2.35 -0.74 -21.76
N TYR A 105 3.64 -0.47 -22.03
CA TYR A 105 4.13 -0.13 -23.36
C TYR A 105 4.62 -1.34 -24.17
N GLY A 106 4.83 -2.48 -23.50
CA GLY A 106 5.33 -3.72 -24.11
C GLY A 106 6.82 -3.71 -24.41
N ASP A 107 7.33 -4.86 -24.89
CA ASP A 107 8.72 -5.05 -25.31
C ASP A 107 8.94 -4.50 -26.73
N GLY A 108 8.55 -3.25 -27.02
CA GLY A 108 8.58 -2.70 -28.37
C GLY A 108 9.90 -2.95 -29.10
N ASP A 109 9.90 -3.81 -30.11
CA ASP A 109 11.02 -4.09 -31.02
C ASP A 109 11.34 -2.89 -31.96
N GLY A 110 10.73 -1.72 -31.74
CA GLY A 110 10.83 -0.53 -32.58
C GLY A 110 11.55 0.62 -31.89
N ASP A 111 12.30 1.39 -32.67
CA ASP A 111 13.18 2.50 -32.26
C ASP A 111 12.61 3.39 -31.13
N GLY A 112 13.06 3.13 -29.91
CA GLY A 112 12.97 4.02 -28.75
C GLY A 112 11.95 3.60 -27.69
N GLN A 113 12.44 3.21 -26.51
CA GLN A 113 11.62 3.15 -25.29
C GLN A 113 11.00 4.54 -25.02
N PRO A 114 9.71 4.61 -24.62
CA PRO A 114 9.07 5.88 -24.33
C PRO A 114 9.84 6.61 -23.22
N GLN A 115 10.06 7.90 -23.41
CA GLN A 115 10.64 8.73 -22.36
C GLN A 115 9.55 9.06 -21.34
N VAL A 116 9.64 8.47 -20.15
CA VAL A 116 8.63 8.57 -19.11
C VAL A 116 9.16 9.38 -17.94
N GLU A 117 8.37 10.32 -17.46
CA GLU A 117 8.64 11.05 -16.23
C GLU A 117 7.76 10.52 -15.09
N VAL A 118 8.37 10.16 -13.96
CA VAL A 118 7.70 9.68 -12.75
C VAL A 118 7.77 10.75 -11.67
N ASP A 119 6.62 11.19 -11.15
CA ASP A 119 6.56 12.08 -9.99
C ASP A 119 6.60 11.28 -8.68
N ALA A 120 7.71 11.39 -7.94
CA ALA A 120 7.89 10.83 -6.61
C ALA A 120 7.98 11.92 -5.52
N THR A 121 7.52 13.13 -5.81
CA THR A 121 7.64 14.28 -4.90
C THR A 121 6.62 14.27 -3.75
N ARG A 122 5.58 13.44 -3.83
CA ARG A 122 4.42 13.44 -2.92
C ARG A 122 4.31 12.20 -2.03
N THR A 123 5.46 11.57 -1.74
CA THR A 123 5.53 10.30 -1.01
C THR A 123 4.74 10.29 0.29
N SER A 124 4.89 11.33 1.09
CA SER A 124 4.25 11.44 2.41
C SER A 124 2.71 11.48 2.32
N ARG A 125 2.15 12.02 1.24
CA ARG A 125 0.69 12.16 1.02
C ARG A 125 0.03 10.88 0.50
N LEU A 126 0.83 9.95 0.00
CA LEU A 126 0.38 8.68 -0.54
C LEU A 126 0.34 7.58 0.52
N ILE A 127 0.73 7.86 1.76
CA ILE A 127 0.82 6.86 2.83
C ILE A 127 0.01 7.37 4.02
N PRO A 128 -0.96 6.60 4.53
CA PRO A 128 -1.73 6.99 5.71
C PRO A 128 -0.92 6.97 7.00
N ASP A 129 0.15 6.19 7.11
CA ASP A 129 1.02 6.11 8.29
C ASP A 129 2.47 6.50 7.96
N PRO A 130 2.72 7.68 7.36
CA PRO A 130 4.08 8.03 6.99
C PRO A 130 4.91 8.15 8.27
N GLN A 131 6.19 7.82 8.15
CA GLN A 131 7.18 7.99 9.21
C GLN A 131 8.24 8.97 8.72
N PRO A 132 8.29 10.21 9.27
CA PRO A 132 7.41 10.75 10.33
C PRO A 132 5.96 11.01 9.86
N ARG A 133 5.02 11.09 10.81
CA ARG A 133 3.61 11.41 10.55
C ARG A 133 3.45 12.77 9.89
N LEU A 134 2.43 12.93 9.04
CA LEU A 134 2.19 14.20 8.32
C LEU A 134 1.96 15.36 9.28
N THR A 135 1.22 15.12 10.35
CA THR A 135 0.88 16.10 11.37
C THR A 135 0.98 15.50 12.76
N GLU A 136 1.31 16.33 13.75
CA GLU A 136 1.26 15.94 15.17
C GLU A 136 -0.17 15.53 15.57
N ALA A 137 -1.17 16.24 15.06
CA ALA A 137 -2.59 15.93 15.29
C ALA A 137 -2.97 14.51 14.85
N GLN A 138 -2.38 14.01 13.75
CA GLN A 138 -2.59 12.63 13.31
C GLN A 138 -2.02 11.66 14.36
N ALA A 139 -0.77 11.84 14.78
CA ALA A 139 -0.11 10.96 15.75
C ALA A 139 -0.86 10.94 17.10
N GLU A 140 -1.27 12.12 17.59
CA GLU A 140 -2.05 12.25 18.81
C GLU A 140 -3.40 11.52 18.72
N LEU A 141 -4.10 11.67 17.59
CA LEU A 141 -5.39 11.02 17.36
C LEU A 141 -5.25 9.49 17.26
N GLU A 142 -4.23 8.98 16.58
CA GLU A 142 -3.93 7.55 16.58
C GLU A 142 -3.75 7.03 18.01
N GLY A 143 -2.94 7.73 18.82
CA GLY A 143 -2.71 7.41 20.22
C GLY A 143 -3.95 7.51 21.11
N GLU A 144 -4.85 8.45 20.83
CA GLU A 144 -6.16 8.58 21.50
C GLU A 144 -7.06 7.38 21.19
N LEU A 145 -7.22 7.06 19.90
CA LEU A 145 -8.14 6.01 19.44
C LEU A 145 -7.75 4.62 19.95
N VAL A 146 -6.46 4.28 19.90
CA VAL A 146 -5.98 2.98 20.41
C VAL A 146 -6.05 2.86 21.94
N ARG A 147 -6.17 3.99 22.65
CA ARG A 147 -6.31 4.00 24.12
C ARG A 147 -7.75 3.83 24.60
N THR A 148 -8.74 3.92 23.71
CA THR A 148 -10.16 3.75 24.08
C THR A 148 -10.44 2.35 24.67
N PRO A 149 -11.34 2.23 25.66
CA PRO A 149 -11.66 0.93 26.27
C PRO A 149 -12.12 -0.12 25.24
N ASP A 150 -12.96 0.28 24.28
CA ASP A 150 -13.50 -0.61 23.25
C ASP A 150 -12.41 -1.08 22.27
N PHE A 151 -11.43 -0.23 21.97
CA PHE A 151 -10.29 -0.64 21.15
C PHE A 151 -9.40 -1.60 21.91
N LYS A 152 -8.99 -1.25 23.14
CA LYS A 152 -8.13 -2.11 23.98
C LYS A 152 -8.76 -3.46 24.24
N SER A 153 -10.04 -3.49 24.61
CA SER A 153 -10.79 -4.72 24.85
C SER A 153 -10.72 -5.59 23.61
N TRP A 154 -11.19 -5.07 22.46
CA TRP A 154 -11.17 -5.78 21.18
C TRP A 154 -9.78 -6.31 20.79
N ASP A 155 -8.73 -5.48 20.87
CA ASP A 155 -7.37 -5.85 20.46
C ASP A 155 -6.76 -6.90 21.41
N SER A 156 -7.05 -6.81 22.71
CA SER A 156 -6.54 -7.73 23.72
C SER A 156 -7.06 -9.17 23.59
N HIS A 157 -8.22 -9.37 22.97
CA HIS A 157 -8.79 -10.72 22.75
C HIS A 157 -7.88 -11.61 21.88
N ARG A 158 -6.98 -11.01 21.11
CA ARG A 158 -6.07 -11.72 20.19
C ARG A 158 -4.61 -11.70 20.64
N GLU A 159 -4.32 -11.15 21.82
CA GLU A 159 -2.94 -10.99 22.28
C GLU A 159 -2.20 -12.34 22.40
N ALA A 160 -2.89 -13.39 22.86
CA ALA A 160 -2.32 -14.73 22.94
C ALA A 160 -1.94 -15.29 21.56
N ASP A 161 -2.76 -15.04 20.54
CA ASP A 161 -2.48 -15.43 19.15
C ASP A 161 -1.24 -14.68 18.64
N ARG A 162 -1.15 -13.36 18.90
CA ARG A 162 -0.01 -12.52 18.52
C ARG A 162 1.32 -13.04 19.09
N ILE A 163 1.33 -13.34 20.39
CA ILE A 163 2.52 -13.83 21.10
C ILE A 163 2.93 -15.19 20.54
N ARG A 164 1.99 -16.16 20.43
CA ARG A 164 2.28 -17.49 19.89
C ARG A 164 2.89 -17.43 18.48
N LEU A 165 2.33 -16.59 17.61
CA LEU A 165 2.83 -16.44 16.24
C LEU A 165 4.22 -15.78 16.22
N SER A 166 4.43 -14.77 17.06
CA SER A 166 5.73 -14.12 17.21
C SER A 166 6.81 -15.09 17.69
N ASP A 167 6.50 -15.90 18.70
CA ASP A 167 7.40 -16.91 19.24
C ASP A 167 7.74 -17.98 18.19
N SER A 168 6.75 -18.41 17.40
CA SER A 168 6.93 -19.35 16.29
C SER A 168 7.87 -18.81 15.21
N LEU A 169 7.92 -17.48 15.03
CA LEU A 169 8.80 -16.82 14.06
C LEU A 169 10.16 -16.46 14.64
N SER A 170 10.34 -16.42 15.97
CA SER A 170 11.52 -15.85 16.64
C SER A 170 12.87 -16.35 16.09
N HIS A 171 13.00 -17.64 15.78
CA HIS A 171 14.21 -18.24 15.21
C HIS A 171 14.48 -17.87 13.75
N LEU A 172 13.44 -17.44 13.04
CA LEU A 172 13.53 -16.93 11.67
C LEU A 172 13.91 -15.46 11.66
N LEU A 173 13.62 -14.69 12.71
CA LEU A 173 13.84 -13.24 12.72
C LEU A 173 15.26 -12.88 13.16
N SER A 174 15.80 -11.81 12.59
CA SER A 174 16.99 -11.16 13.10
C SER A 174 16.65 -10.38 14.38
N PRO A 175 17.63 -10.11 15.26
CA PRO A 175 17.41 -9.27 16.43
C PRO A 175 16.89 -7.86 16.11
N SER A 176 17.17 -7.33 14.92
CA SER A 176 16.69 -6.01 14.49
C SER A 176 15.24 -6.04 14.01
N ALA A 177 14.60 -7.21 13.90
CA ALA A 177 13.19 -7.28 13.54
C ALA A 177 12.29 -6.64 14.62
N SER A 178 12.69 -6.64 15.88
CA SER A 178 11.88 -6.00 16.94
C SER A 178 12.10 -4.49 17.06
N SER A 179 13.16 -3.94 16.47
CA SER A 179 13.55 -2.54 16.70
C SER A 179 12.78 -1.52 15.85
N VAL A 180 11.92 -1.98 14.94
CA VAL A 180 11.17 -1.10 14.04
C VAL A 180 9.68 -1.36 14.18
N SER A 181 8.98 -0.33 14.64
CA SER A 181 7.52 -0.26 14.76
C SER A 181 6.92 0.27 13.46
N PHE A 182 5.87 -0.39 12.96
CA PHE A 182 5.07 0.07 11.83
C PHE A 182 3.59 -0.11 12.16
N GLY A 183 2.72 0.60 11.45
CA GLY A 183 1.28 0.52 11.66
C GLY A 183 0.72 1.70 12.47
N VAL A 184 -0.58 1.87 12.32
CA VAL A 184 -1.34 2.98 12.91
C VAL A 184 -1.57 2.69 14.40
N GLY A 185 -1.07 3.59 15.25
CA GLY A 185 -1.19 3.48 16.71
C GLY A 185 -0.56 2.22 17.32
N GLU A 186 0.46 1.63 16.71
CA GLU A 186 1.23 0.51 17.31
C GLU A 186 2.52 0.98 18.00
N GLU A 187 2.82 2.28 17.92
CA GLU A 187 3.94 2.94 18.59
C GLU A 187 3.82 2.77 20.12
N GLY A 188 4.86 2.20 20.74
CA GLY A 188 4.86 1.98 22.20
C GLY A 188 3.96 0.83 22.68
N SER A 189 3.40 0.02 21.79
CA SER A 189 2.76 -1.26 22.16
C SER A 189 3.79 -2.24 22.78
N SER A 190 3.31 -3.23 23.54
CA SER A 190 4.12 -4.06 24.45
C SER A 190 5.41 -4.59 23.80
N THR A 191 6.48 -4.71 24.60
CA THR A 191 7.78 -5.22 24.15
C THR A 191 7.78 -6.72 23.81
N VAL A 192 6.65 -7.41 23.99
CA VAL A 192 6.57 -8.86 23.84
C VAL A 192 6.00 -9.18 22.46
N GLY A 193 6.81 -9.77 21.58
CA GLY A 193 6.39 -10.22 20.25
C GLY A 193 6.34 -9.13 19.17
N LEU A 194 5.98 -9.54 17.95
CA LEU A 194 5.81 -8.67 16.80
C LEU A 194 4.43 -8.00 16.77
N GLN A 195 4.39 -6.83 16.16
CA GLN A 195 3.17 -6.11 15.83
C GLN A 195 2.31 -6.82 14.78
N TRP A 196 1.00 -6.58 14.75
CA TRP A 196 0.08 -7.28 13.84
C TRP A 196 0.34 -7.01 12.38
N ALA A 197 0.61 -5.75 12.01
CA ALA A 197 0.96 -5.39 10.64
C ALA A 197 2.22 -6.15 10.17
N LYS A 198 3.20 -6.26 11.06
CA LYS A 198 4.46 -6.98 10.81
C LYS A 198 4.25 -8.49 10.73
N LEU A 199 3.45 -9.07 11.63
CA LEU A 199 3.11 -10.50 11.59
C LEU A 199 2.42 -10.87 10.27
N SER A 200 1.39 -10.12 9.88
CA SER A 200 0.67 -10.31 8.62
C SER A 200 1.63 -10.40 7.43
N GLU A 201 2.56 -9.45 7.34
CA GLU A 201 3.54 -9.36 6.25
C GLU A 201 4.53 -10.53 6.22
N VAL A 202 5.12 -10.88 7.37
CA VAL A 202 6.09 -11.99 7.46
C VAL A 202 5.40 -13.30 7.12
N LEU A 203 4.24 -13.53 7.72
CA LEU A 203 3.47 -14.74 7.50
C LEU A 203 3.06 -14.88 6.04
N LYS A 204 2.63 -13.80 5.39
CA LYS A 204 2.31 -13.82 3.96
C LYS A 204 3.54 -14.08 3.08
N CYS A 205 4.68 -13.49 3.42
CA CYS A 205 5.95 -13.73 2.74
C CYS A 205 6.36 -15.20 2.81
N LEU A 206 6.24 -15.82 3.99
CA LEU A 206 6.59 -17.22 4.22
C LEU A 206 5.59 -18.17 3.56
N GLU A 207 4.29 -17.91 3.68
CA GLU A 207 3.21 -18.70 3.08
C GLU A 207 3.38 -18.84 1.57
N THR A 208 3.57 -17.71 0.88
CA THR A 208 3.71 -17.67 -0.59
C THR A 208 4.94 -18.41 -1.11
N ARG A 209 5.84 -18.86 -0.23
CA ARG A 209 7.06 -19.60 -0.56
C ARG A 209 7.10 -21.00 0.07
N GLY A 210 6.04 -21.42 0.75
CA GLY A 210 6.00 -22.70 1.45
C GLY A 210 7.01 -22.79 2.60
N LEU A 211 7.31 -21.66 3.24
CA LEU A 211 8.31 -21.54 4.32
C LEU A 211 7.68 -21.29 5.70
N LEU A 212 6.38 -21.56 5.87
CA LEU A 212 5.73 -21.43 7.18
C LEU A 212 6.34 -22.42 8.18
N PRO A 213 6.59 -22.01 9.44
CA PRO A 213 6.94 -22.94 10.49
C PRO A 213 5.87 -24.03 10.64
N PRO A 214 6.22 -25.27 11.06
CA PRO A 214 5.25 -26.35 11.25
C PRO A 214 4.11 -26.04 12.23
N THR A 215 4.30 -25.06 13.12
CA THR A 215 3.31 -24.61 14.11
C THR A 215 2.36 -23.53 13.61
N VAL A 216 2.50 -23.12 12.34
CA VAL A 216 1.75 -22.01 11.74
C VAL A 216 1.07 -22.49 10.45
N GLY A 217 -0.27 -22.47 10.45
CA GLY A 217 -1.09 -22.86 9.30
C GLY A 217 -1.63 -21.68 8.48
N PRO A 218 -2.30 -21.93 7.34
CA PRO A 218 -2.95 -20.89 6.52
C PRO A 218 -4.01 -20.07 7.29
N GLU A 219 -4.66 -20.68 8.28
CA GLU A 219 -5.60 -20.01 9.18
C GLU A 219 -4.93 -18.93 10.03
N ASP A 220 -3.67 -19.13 10.42
CA ASP A 220 -2.89 -18.16 11.20
C ASP A 220 -2.49 -16.96 10.33
N VAL A 221 -2.12 -17.21 9.06
CA VAL A 221 -1.84 -16.16 8.08
C VAL A 221 -3.10 -15.31 7.86
N SER A 222 -4.24 -15.98 7.68
CA SER A 222 -5.54 -15.32 7.50
C SER A 222 -5.95 -14.52 8.74
N LEU A 223 -5.74 -15.06 9.94
CA LEU A 223 -6.01 -14.37 11.20
C LEU A 223 -5.17 -13.11 11.36
N ALA A 224 -3.85 -13.20 11.18
CA ALA A 224 -2.95 -12.06 11.31
C ALA A 224 -3.28 -10.97 10.29
N SER A 225 -3.57 -11.36 9.05
CA SER A 225 -3.96 -10.44 7.98
C SER A 225 -5.30 -9.75 8.25
N ALA A 226 -6.32 -10.51 8.67
CA ALA A 226 -7.63 -9.97 8.99
C ALA A 226 -7.61 -9.05 10.21
N HIS A 227 -6.83 -9.39 11.25
CA HIS A 227 -6.71 -8.55 12.44
C HIS A 227 -5.92 -7.27 12.16
N ALA A 228 -4.83 -7.35 11.39
CA ALA A 228 -4.12 -6.17 10.91
C ALA A 228 -5.06 -5.24 10.11
N ALA A 229 -5.85 -5.78 9.16
CA ALA A 229 -6.86 -5.02 8.42
C ALA A 229 -7.87 -4.36 9.36
N ALA A 230 -8.41 -5.12 10.31
CA ALA A 230 -9.40 -4.62 11.24
C ALA A 230 -8.87 -3.47 12.10
N ARG A 231 -7.62 -3.57 12.55
CA ARG A 231 -6.98 -2.52 13.33
C ARG A 231 -6.90 -1.22 12.56
N TRP A 232 -6.42 -1.30 11.32
CA TRP A 232 -6.30 -0.17 10.42
C TRP A 232 -7.66 0.49 10.13
N PHE A 233 -8.66 -0.30 9.72
CA PHE A 233 -10.01 0.23 9.48
C PHE A 233 -10.61 0.87 10.74
N LYS A 234 -10.48 0.25 11.92
CA LYS A 234 -11.04 0.79 13.16
C LYS A 234 -10.47 2.18 13.52
N ILE A 235 -9.24 2.49 13.11
CA ILE A 235 -8.64 3.81 13.31
C ILE A 235 -9.03 4.76 12.17
N LEU A 236 -8.91 4.32 10.92
CA LEU A 236 -9.21 5.14 9.74
C LEU A 236 -10.69 5.45 9.56
N GLU A 237 -11.59 4.68 10.17
CA GLU A 237 -13.03 4.91 10.13
C GLU A 237 -13.48 6.04 11.07
N SER A 238 -12.63 6.48 11.99
CA SER A 238 -12.90 7.64 12.84
C SER A 238 -13.17 8.88 11.97
N PRO A 239 -14.30 9.60 12.15
CA PRO A 239 -14.60 10.80 11.38
C PRO A 239 -13.48 11.85 11.45
N ARG A 240 -12.86 12.01 12.63
CA ARG A 240 -11.71 12.90 12.83
C ARG A 240 -10.50 12.46 12.01
N MET A 241 -10.24 11.16 11.93
CA MET A 241 -9.12 10.63 11.16
C MET A 241 -9.37 10.78 9.66
N LYS A 242 -10.59 10.49 9.19
CA LYS A 242 -10.98 10.72 7.78
C LYS A 242 -10.81 12.18 7.38
N SER A 243 -11.21 13.12 8.23
CA SER A 243 -11.04 14.56 7.96
C SER A 243 -9.57 14.91 7.75
N LEU A 244 -8.69 14.51 8.68
CA LEU A 244 -7.25 14.77 8.59
C LEU A 244 -6.62 14.16 7.32
N LEU A 245 -7.00 12.93 6.99
CA LEU A 245 -6.46 12.24 5.81
C LEU A 245 -7.04 12.77 4.50
N ARG A 246 -8.28 13.26 4.49
CA ARG A 246 -8.86 13.93 3.30
C ARG A 246 -8.06 15.16 2.92
N GLU A 247 -7.70 16.00 3.89
CA GLU A 247 -6.91 17.22 3.63
C GLU A 247 -5.56 16.91 2.96
N SER A 248 -4.93 15.77 3.28
CA SER A 248 -3.65 15.36 2.69
C SER A 248 -3.79 14.57 1.39
N ALA A 249 -4.80 13.70 1.27
CA ALA A 249 -4.98 12.75 0.18
C ALA A 249 -5.84 13.29 -0.98
N LEU A 250 -6.81 14.18 -0.71
CA LEU A 250 -7.68 14.74 -1.75
C LEU A 250 -6.96 15.58 -2.80
N PRO A 251 -5.91 16.38 -2.49
CA PRO A 251 -5.18 17.12 -3.53
C PRO A 251 -4.54 16.24 -4.62
N LEU A 252 -4.42 14.92 -4.39
CA LEU A 252 -4.00 13.96 -5.41
C LEU A 252 -5.16 13.56 -6.34
N LEU A 253 -6.40 13.58 -5.84
CA LEU A 253 -7.63 13.38 -6.60
C LEU A 253 -8.14 14.69 -7.25
N GLU A 254 -7.96 15.84 -6.61
CA GLU A 254 -8.42 17.15 -7.10
C GLU A 254 -7.63 17.66 -8.31
N GLY A 255 -6.43 17.10 -8.57
CA GLY A 255 -5.76 17.27 -9.85
C GLY A 255 -6.62 16.85 -11.06
N TRP A 256 -7.70 16.10 -10.82
CA TRP A 256 -8.64 15.61 -11.84
C TRP A 256 -9.76 16.59 -12.20
N SER A 257 -10.11 17.56 -11.34
CA SER A 257 -11.20 18.51 -11.61
C SER A 257 -10.76 19.77 -12.37
N GLY A 258 -9.45 19.92 -12.61
CA GLY A 258 -8.83 21.08 -13.25
C GLY A 258 -8.94 21.11 -14.78
N GLY A 259 -10.15 21.25 -15.32
CA GLY A 259 -10.47 21.96 -16.58
C GLY A 259 -9.77 21.56 -17.90
N SER A 260 -8.97 20.49 -17.95
CA SER A 260 -8.38 20.00 -19.19
C SER A 260 -9.43 19.16 -19.93
N ARG A 261 -9.79 19.60 -21.15
CA ARG A 261 -10.83 18.99 -22.01
C ARG A 261 -10.49 17.58 -22.54
N GLY A 262 -9.47 16.93 -22.00
CA GLY A 262 -9.13 15.53 -22.28
C GLY A 262 -9.01 14.82 -20.95
N GLY A 263 -9.79 13.77 -20.73
CA GLY A 263 -9.73 13.03 -19.47
C GLY A 263 -8.30 12.54 -19.22
N GLN A 264 -7.81 12.76 -18.00
CA GLN A 264 -6.45 12.42 -17.62
C GLN A 264 -6.45 11.12 -16.82
N VAL A 265 -5.62 10.15 -17.24
CA VAL A 265 -5.37 8.95 -16.43
C VAL A 265 -4.14 9.19 -15.57
N THR A 266 -4.23 8.91 -14.27
CA THR A 266 -3.07 8.90 -13.38
C THR A 266 -2.90 7.50 -12.81
N ILE A 267 -1.73 6.90 -13.03
CA ILE A 267 -1.35 5.62 -12.44
C ILE A 267 -0.39 5.91 -11.28
N VAL A 268 -0.73 5.40 -10.11
CA VAL A 268 -0.01 5.64 -8.86
C VAL A 268 0.54 4.33 -8.29
N SER A 269 1.87 4.21 -8.21
CA SER A 269 2.53 3.10 -7.52
C SER A 269 2.74 3.45 -6.04
N ALA A 270 2.03 2.75 -5.15
CA ALA A 270 2.04 3.07 -3.72
C ALA A 270 2.00 1.80 -2.85
N HIS A 271 1.39 1.89 -1.67
CA HIS A 271 1.34 0.81 -0.69
C HIS A 271 -0.07 0.26 -0.56
N ASP A 272 -0.17 -0.94 0.01
CA ASP A 272 -1.42 -1.52 0.48
C ASP A 272 -2.16 -0.61 1.46
N SER A 273 -1.42 0.04 2.37
CA SER A 273 -1.98 1.05 3.26
C SER A 273 -2.60 2.23 2.52
N THR A 274 -2.06 2.63 1.36
CA THR A 274 -2.64 3.67 0.48
C THR A 274 -4.04 3.28 0.01
N ILE A 275 -4.22 2.03 -0.44
CA ILE A 275 -5.54 1.52 -0.87
C ILE A 275 -6.52 1.57 0.30
N ILE A 276 -6.11 1.08 1.48
CA ILE A 276 -6.95 1.07 2.68
C ILE A 276 -7.36 2.48 3.10
N MET A 277 -6.43 3.44 3.05
CA MET A 277 -6.71 4.86 3.29
C MET A 277 -7.82 5.37 2.37
N TYR A 278 -7.68 5.16 1.06
CA TYR A 278 -8.66 5.63 0.10
C TYR A 278 -10.03 4.97 0.28
N LEU A 279 -10.07 3.65 0.51
CA LEU A 279 -11.32 2.96 0.85
C LEU A 279 -12.01 3.57 2.08
N ALA A 280 -11.24 3.91 3.11
CA ALA A 280 -11.79 4.51 4.33
C ALA A 280 -12.31 5.94 4.11
N ILE A 281 -11.54 6.81 3.46
CA ILE A 281 -11.94 8.23 3.26
C ILE A 281 -13.10 8.38 2.27
N LEU A 282 -13.20 7.47 1.29
CA LEU A 282 -14.28 7.42 0.31
C LEU A 282 -15.51 6.66 0.82
N GLY A 283 -15.43 6.03 2.00
CA GLY A 283 -16.56 5.30 2.57
C GLY A 283 -16.93 4.03 1.80
N CYS A 284 -15.96 3.43 1.10
CA CYS A 284 -16.17 2.21 0.35
C CYS A 284 -16.39 1.00 1.27
N ARG A 285 -16.98 -0.06 0.71
CA ARG A 285 -17.10 -1.36 1.38
C ARG A 285 -15.70 -1.89 1.72
N ARG A 286 -15.51 -2.21 2.99
CA ARG A 286 -14.29 -2.81 3.50
C ARG A 286 -14.04 -4.19 2.87
N PRO A 287 -12.83 -4.47 2.35
CA PRO A 287 -12.47 -5.81 1.92
C PRO A 287 -12.37 -6.74 3.13
N LYS A 288 -12.80 -7.99 2.97
CA LYS A 288 -12.71 -9.02 4.01
C LYS A 288 -11.26 -9.38 4.35
N VAL A 289 -10.36 -9.20 3.39
CA VAL A 289 -8.93 -9.53 3.48
C VAL A 289 -8.10 -8.29 3.19
N TRP A 290 -6.89 -8.25 3.75
CA TRP A 290 -5.90 -7.21 3.40
C TRP A 290 -5.56 -7.29 1.90
N PRO A 291 -5.40 -6.16 1.18
CA PRO A 291 -5.01 -6.19 -0.23
C PRO A 291 -3.73 -7.00 -0.47
N GLY A 292 -3.78 -7.94 -1.41
CA GLY A 292 -2.62 -8.76 -1.78
C GLY A 292 -1.56 -7.98 -2.57
N TYR A 293 -0.45 -8.64 -2.88
CA TYR A 293 0.55 -8.06 -3.78
C TYR A 293 -0.03 -7.81 -5.16
N GLY A 294 0.28 -6.63 -5.72
CA GLY A 294 -0.27 -6.19 -7.00
C GLY A 294 -1.76 -5.87 -7.00
N ALA A 295 -2.40 -5.79 -5.82
CA ALA A 295 -3.74 -5.24 -5.75
C ALA A 295 -3.76 -3.80 -6.27
N TYR A 296 -4.80 -3.44 -7.00
CA TYR A 296 -4.99 -2.10 -7.53
C TYR A 296 -6.40 -1.60 -7.25
N MET A 297 -6.50 -0.28 -7.06
CA MET A 297 -7.77 0.41 -6.89
C MET A 297 -7.92 1.39 -8.05
N GLU A 298 -9.08 1.33 -8.71
CA GLU A 298 -9.49 2.27 -9.74
C GLU A 298 -10.52 3.22 -9.14
N ILE A 299 -10.33 4.52 -9.37
CA ILE A 299 -11.33 5.55 -9.04
C ILE A 299 -11.66 6.24 -10.35
N GLU A 300 -12.90 6.07 -10.81
CA GLU A 300 -13.43 6.73 -12.00
C GLU A 300 -14.31 7.89 -11.56
N VAL A 301 -14.04 9.10 -12.07
CA VAL A 301 -14.79 10.31 -11.71
C VAL A 301 -15.54 10.81 -12.92
N GLY A 302 -16.86 10.94 -12.78
CA GLY A 302 -17.76 11.44 -13.82
C GLY A 302 -17.74 12.96 -13.95
N GLU A 303 -18.27 13.46 -15.08
CA GLU A 303 -18.39 14.91 -15.34
C GLU A 303 -19.29 15.63 -14.32
N ASP A 304 -20.22 14.91 -13.70
CA ASP A 304 -21.10 15.40 -12.64
C ASP A 304 -20.42 15.44 -11.26
N GLY A 305 -19.17 15.01 -11.17
CA GLY A 305 -18.40 14.90 -9.94
C GLY A 305 -18.75 13.66 -9.11
N GLY A 306 -19.60 12.77 -9.61
CA GLY A 306 -19.79 11.44 -9.03
C GLY A 306 -18.55 10.57 -9.25
N TYR A 307 -18.42 9.49 -8.47
CA TYR A 307 -17.32 8.55 -8.64
C TYR A 307 -17.71 7.10 -8.40
N GLU A 308 -17.00 6.20 -9.07
CA GLU A 308 -17.04 4.75 -8.86
C GLU A 308 -15.65 4.28 -8.41
N VAL A 309 -15.61 3.40 -7.41
CA VAL A 309 -14.37 2.79 -6.91
C VAL A 309 -14.41 1.29 -7.15
N LYS A 310 -13.41 0.79 -7.87
CA LYS A 310 -13.18 -0.65 -8.06
C LYS A 310 -11.91 -1.10 -7.34
N LEU A 311 -11.92 -2.27 -6.73
CA LEU A 311 -10.75 -2.94 -6.17
C LEU A 311 -10.54 -4.24 -6.96
N ASN A 312 -9.42 -4.36 -7.67
CA ASN A 312 -9.13 -5.48 -8.57
C ASN A 312 -10.25 -5.75 -9.59
N GLY A 313 -10.87 -4.68 -10.10
CA GLY A 313 -11.98 -4.75 -11.06
C GLY A 313 -13.37 -4.98 -10.44
N GLU A 314 -13.48 -5.23 -9.14
CA GLU A 314 -14.79 -5.34 -8.46
C GLU A 314 -15.23 -4.01 -7.87
N VAL A 315 -16.47 -3.58 -8.13
CA VAL A 315 -17.05 -2.37 -7.52
C VAL A 315 -17.14 -2.54 -6.01
N VAL A 316 -16.54 -1.60 -5.27
CA VAL A 316 -16.51 -1.57 -3.80
C VAL A 316 -17.15 -0.32 -3.22
N GLY A 317 -17.42 0.71 -4.03
CA GLY A 317 -18.13 1.89 -3.57
C GLY A 317 -18.45 2.84 -4.72
N GLU A 318 -19.47 3.65 -4.49
CA GLU A 318 -19.91 4.71 -5.40
C GLU A 318 -20.26 5.93 -4.54
N GLY A 319 -20.05 7.13 -5.06
CA GLY A 319 -20.44 8.38 -4.41
C GLY A 319 -21.05 9.36 -5.39
N GLY A 320 -22.12 10.05 -4.96
CA GLY A 320 -22.75 11.13 -5.71
C GLY A 320 -22.49 12.48 -5.06
N GLY A 321 -22.22 13.51 -5.88
CA GLY A 321 -21.94 14.86 -5.42
C GLY A 321 -20.45 15.09 -5.15
N GLY A 322 -19.93 16.23 -5.61
CA GLY A 322 -18.50 16.53 -5.58
C GLY A 322 -17.86 16.38 -4.20
N PHE A 323 -16.57 16.05 -4.19
CA PHE A 323 -15.71 15.78 -3.02
C PHE A 323 -15.73 16.81 -1.87
N GLY A 324 -16.46 17.92 -2.00
CA GLY A 324 -16.56 19.03 -1.04
C GLY A 324 -17.92 19.23 -0.37
N GLY A 325 -18.89 18.33 -0.53
CA GLY A 325 -20.16 18.42 0.19
C GLY A 325 -20.02 17.96 1.64
N GLU A 326 -20.04 18.89 2.61
CA GLU A 326 -20.47 18.60 3.99
C GLU A 326 -21.95 18.20 3.95
N GLY A 327 -22.23 16.96 3.53
CA GLY A 327 -23.57 16.55 3.16
C GLY A 327 -23.81 15.08 3.47
N ASP A 328 -24.41 14.89 4.64
CA ASP A 328 -25.18 13.74 5.09
C ASP A 328 -24.48 12.41 5.35
N ASP A 329 -24.70 12.00 6.60
CA ASP A 329 -24.54 10.71 7.23
C ASP A 329 -25.19 9.62 6.35
N ASN A 330 -24.50 9.22 5.27
CA ASN A 330 -24.90 8.08 4.45
C ASN A 330 -24.79 6.83 5.32
N GLY A 331 -25.92 6.52 5.96
CA GLY A 331 -26.13 5.39 6.82
C GLY A 331 -25.80 4.10 6.11
N LEU A 332 -24.55 3.66 6.27
CA LEU A 332 -24.17 2.25 6.17
C LEU A 332 -24.75 1.52 7.39
N LYS A 333 -26.08 1.35 7.39
CA LYS A 333 -26.74 0.26 8.11
C LYS A 333 -26.56 -1.02 7.28
N GLY A 334 -25.33 -1.49 7.19
CA GLY A 334 -25.02 -2.84 6.74
C GLY A 334 -24.71 -3.68 7.96
N GLU A 335 -25.49 -4.74 8.19
CA GLU A 335 -25.33 -5.69 9.29
C GLU A 335 -23.88 -6.22 9.37
N LEU A 336 -23.27 -6.06 10.55
CA LEU A 336 -22.04 -6.74 10.97
C LEU A 336 -22.38 -8.14 11.49
#